data_AF-A0A970HB24-F1
#
_entry.id   AF-A0A970HB24-F1
#
_cell.length_a   1.000
_cell.length_b   1.000
_cell.length_c   1.000
_cell.angle_alpha   90.00
_cell.angle_beta   90.00
_cell.angle_gamma   90.00
#
_symmetry.space_group_name_H-M   'P 1'
#
loop_
_entity.id
_entity.type
_entity.pdbx_description
1 polymer ?
#
loop_
_entity_poly.entity_id
_entity_poly.type
_entity_poly.pdbx_seq_one_letter_code
_entity_poly.pdbx_strand_id
1 'polypeptide(L)' 'MIQELFRIGPLAISPFGVMMVIAFTLAYLELRRNLVRTGAGNDDDASSLVFAAGLAGIIGAKVYYAI' A
#
# COMPACT_ATOMS: atom_id res chain seq x y z
N MET A 1 -10.89 18.42 10.88
CA MET A 1 -9.99 17.55 10.08
C MET A 1 -10.51 17.53 8.64
N ILE A 2 -9.65 17.66 7.64
CA ILE A 2 -10.07 17.62 6.22
C ILE A 2 -10.59 16.22 5.92
N GLN A 3 -11.79 16.09 5.36
CA GLN A 3 -12.40 14.78 5.10
C GLN A 3 -12.09 14.25 3.69
N GLU A 4 -11.93 15.14 2.71
CA GLU A 4 -11.74 14.81 1.30
C GLU A 4 -10.75 15.79 0.67
N LEU A 5 -9.83 15.31 -0.16
CA LEU A 5 -8.98 16.18 -1.00
C LEU A 5 -9.62 16.43 -2.36
N PHE A 6 -10.13 15.36 -2.96
CA PHE A 6 -10.71 15.39 -4.30
C PHE A 6 -11.98 14.56 -4.32
N ARG A 7 -12.95 15.02 -5.10
CA ARG A 7 -14.20 14.29 -5.36
C ARG A 7 -14.40 14.22 -6.87
N ILE A 8 -14.48 13.00 -7.39
CA ILE A 8 -14.70 12.72 -8.81
C ILE A 8 -16.01 11.94 -8.89
N GLY A 9 -17.11 12.66 -9.10
CA GLY A 9 -18.47 12.08 -9.05
C GLY A 9 -18.76 11.43 -7.68
N PRO A 10 -19.15 10.14 -7.63
CA PRO A 10 -19.42 9.44 -6.37
C PRO A 10 -18.16 9.04 -5.60
N LEU A 11 -16.97 9.15 -6.21
CA LEU A 11 -15.71 8.76 -5.58
C LEU A 11 -15.11 9.94 -4.82
N ALA A 12 -15.04 9.81 -3.49
CA ALA A 12 -14.35 10.74 -2.60
C ALA A 12 -12.97 10.18 -2.24
N ILE A 13 -11.91 10.95 -2.53
CA ILE A 13 -10.53 10.62 -2.17
C ILE A 13 -10.21 11.29 -0.84
N SER A 14 -10.02 10.49 0.20
CA SER A 14 -9.68 10.98 1.54
C SER A 14 -8.18 11.24 1.70
N PRO A 15 -7.77 12.15 2.62
CA PRO A 15 -6.36 12.34 2.97
C PRO A 15 -5.70 11.04 3.44
N PHE A 16 -6.43 10.23 4.18
CA PHE A 16 -5.95 8.93 4.65
C PHE A 16 -5.61 8.00 3.48
N GLY A 17 -6.48 7.90 2.47
CA GLY A 17 -6.23 7.08 1.29
C GLY A 17 -4.99 7.54 0.52
N VAL A 18 -4.83 8.85 0.33
CA VAL A 18 -3.63 9.41 -0.32
C VAL A 18 -2.36 9.08 0.46
N MET A 19 -2.39 9.28 1.78
CA MET A 19 -1.25 8.96 2.64
C MET A 19 -0.92 7.47 2.64
N MET A 20 -1.94 6.60 2.57
CA MET A 20 -1.73 5.16 2.45
C MET A 20 -0.99 4.81 1.16
N VAL A 21 -1.40 5.36 0.00
CA VAL A 21 -0.68 5.13 -1.27
C VAL A 21 0.77 5.60 -1.18
N ILE A 22 1.01 6.78 -0.59
CA ILE A 22 2.37 7.30 -0.38
C ILE A 22 3.18 6.35 0.50
N ALA A 23 2.62 5.88 1.61
CA ALA A 23 3.30 4.99 2.54
C ALA A 23 3.68 3.65 1.88
N PHE A 24 2.75 3.02 1.15
CA PHE A 24 3.03 1.79 0.42
C PHE A 24 4.09 1.99 -0.67
N THR A 25 4.06 3.13 -1.37
CA THR A 25 5.07 3.46 -2.39
C THR A 25 6.45 3.62 -1.77
N LEU A 26 6.57 4.35 -0.66
CA LEU A 26 7.85 4.52 0.04
C LEU A 26 8.36 3.19 0.62
N ALA A 27 7.47 2.37 1.18
CA ALA A 27 7.82 1.04 1.66
C ALA A 27 8.36 0.14 0.53
N TYR A 28 7.74 0.17 -0.65
CA TYR A 28 8.24 -0.53 -1.83
C TYR A 28 9.63 -0.04 -2.25
N LEU A 29 9.83 1.28 -2.35
CA LEU A 29 11.12 1.84 -2.77
C LEU A 29 12.24 1.46 -1.80
N GLU A 30 11.97 1.52 -0.50
CA GLU A 30 12.95 1.17 0.53
C GLU A 30 13.23 -0.34 0.55
N LEU A 31 12.19 -1.17 0.45
CA LEU A 31 12.33 -2.63 0.36
C LEU A 31 13.16 -3.03 -0.86
N ARG A 32 12.77 -2.53 -2.04
CA ARG A 32 13.47 -2.75 -3.30
C ARG A 32 14.94 -2.38 -3.19
N ARG A 33 15.23 -1.18 -2.68
CA ARG A 33 16.61 -0.69 -2.51
C ARG A 33 17.42 -1.62 -1.62
N ASN A 34 16.84 -2.12 -0.52
CA ASN A 34 17.53 -3.03 0.38
C ASN A 34 17.72 -4.43 -0.19
N LEU A 35 16.72 -4.99 -0.88
CA LEU A 35 16.82 -6.31 -1.52
C LEU A 35 17.95 -6.32 -2.57
N VAL A 36 17.97 -5.31 -3.44
CA VAL A 36 19.02 -5.19 -4.47
C VAL A 36 20.39 -4.96 -3.82
N ARG A 37 20.49 -4.07 -2.82
CA ARG A 37 21.76 -3.77 -2.13
C ARG A 37 22.36 -4.97 -1.40
N THR A 38 21.52 -5.86 -0.87
CA THR A 38 21.96 -7.04 -0.12
C THR A 38 22.10 -8.28 -0.99
N GLY A 39 21.68 -8.23 -2.26
CA GLY A 39 21.62 -9.40 -3.14
C GLY A 39 20.57 -10.44 -2.71
N ALA A 40 19.62 -10.05 -1.85
CA ALA A 40 18.60 -10.94 -1.29
C ALA A 40 17.39 -11.13 -2.21
N GLY A 41 17.26 -10.31 -3.25
CA GLY A 41 16.15 -10.37 -4.20
C GLY A 41 16.25 -9.27 -5.26
N ASN A 42 15.21 -9.17 -6.08
CA ASN A 42 15.10 -8.21 -7.18
C ASN A 42 13.83 -7.34 -7.06
N ASP A 43 13.58 -6.54 -8.10
CA ASP A 43 12.44 -5.61 -8.16
C ASP A 43 11.08 -6.34 -8.20
N ASP A 44 11.02 -7.51 -8.82
CA ASP A 44 9.80 -8.33 -8.90
C ASP A 44 9.46 -8.95 -7.54
N ASP A 45 10.46 -9.37 -6.76
CA ASP A 45 10.25 -9.86 -5.40
C ASP A 45 9.69 -8.76 -4.49
N ALA A 46 10.25 -7.55 -4.59
CA ALA A 46 9.81 -6.40 -3.80
C ALA A 46 8.35 -6.03 -4.12
N SER A 47 8.00 -5.96 -5.41
CA SER A 47 6.67 -5.58 -5.86
C SER A 47 5.64 -6.64 -5.51
N SER A 48 5.97 -7.92 -5.70
CA SER A 48 5.13 -9.06 -5.33
C SER A 48 4.85 -9.09 -3.83
N LEU A 49 5.87 -8.86 -2.99
CA LEU A 49 5.72 -8.85 -1.53
C LEU A 49 4.82 -7.70 -1.06
N VAL A 50 5.05 -6.48 -1.57
CA VAL A 50 4.25 -5.31 -1.19
C VAL A 50 2.80 -5.46 -1.64
N PHE A 51 2.58 -5.99 -2.86
CA PHE A 51 1.25 -6.25 -3.38
C PHE A 51 0.52 -7.32 -2.56
N ALA A 52 1.18 -8.44 -2.27
CA ALA A 52 0.63 -9.51 -1.43
C ALA A 52 0.31 -9.00 -0.02
N ALA A 53 1.19 -8.20 0.60
CA ALA A 53 0.96 -7.61 1.91
C ALA A 53 -0.23 -6.64 1.90
N GLY A 54 -0.36 -5.80 0.87
CA GLY A 54 -1.49 -4.90 0.70
C GLY A 54 -2.83 -5.65 0.54
N LEU A 55 -2.86 -6.67 -0.32
CA LEU A 55 -4.03 -7.52 -0.51
C LEU A 55 -4.42 -8.26 0.77
N ALA A 56 -3.44 -8.92 1.42
CA ALA A 56 -3.67 -9.65 2.66
C ALA A 56 -4.17 -8.73 3.77
N GLY A 57 -3.64 -7.50 3.87
CA GLY A 57 -4.13 -6.49 4.81
C GLY A 57 -5.59 -6.11 4.58
N ILE A 58 -5.98 -5.84 3.32
CA ILE A 58 -7.37 -5.50 2.98
C ILE A 58 -8.32 -6.68 3.24
N ILE A 59 -7.95 -7.88 2.79
CA ILE A 59 -8.76 -9.09 2.95
C ILE A 59 -8.90 -9.42 4.44
N GLY A 60 -7.78 -9.45 5.17
CA GLY A 60 -7.77 -9.74 6.60
C GLY A 60 -8.62 -8.75 7.40
N ALA A 61 -8.51 -7.45 7.11
CA ALA A 61 -9.35 -6.44 7.76
C ALA A 61 -10.84 -6.64 7.47
N LYS A 62 -11.21 -6.97 6.23
CA LYS A 62 -12.61 -7.24 5.88
C LYS A 62 -13.15 -8.52 6.50
N VAL A 63 -12.35 -9.59 6.53
CA VAL A 63 -12.72 -10.86 7.18
C VAL A 63 -12.89 -10.63 8.68
N TYR A 64 -11.96 -9.94 9.33
CA TYR A 64 -12.06 -9.58 10.74
C TYR A 64 -13.29 -8.73 11.04
N TYR A 65 -13.65 -7.80 10.15
CA TYR A 65 -14.86 -7.00 10.30
C TYR A 65 -16.16 -7.81 10.11
N ALA A 66 -16.12 -8.88 9.32
CA ALA A 66 -17.28 -9.70 8.99
C ALA A 66 -17.59 -10.81 10.01
N ILE A 67 -16.61 -11.16 10.85
CA ILE A 67 -16.74 -12.13 11.95
C ILE A 67 -17.11 -11.37 13.22
#